data_AF-A0A2E7PW34-F1
#
_entry.id   AF-A0A2E7PW34-F1
#
_cell.length_a   1.000
_cell.length_b   1.000
_cell.length_c   1.000
_cell.angle_alpha   90.00
_cell.angle_beta   90.00
_cell.angle_gamma   90.00
#
_symmetry.space_group_name_H-M   'P 1'
#
loop_
_entity.id
_entity.type
_entity.pdbx_description
1 polymer ?
#
loop_
_entity_poly.entity_id
_entity_poly.type
_entity_poly.pdbx_seq_one_letter_code
_entity_poly.pdbx_strand_id
1 'polypeptide(L)'
;MKLKSFHTFYLLIISSLSFGATKPNIILIHTDDQGYGDFSLLNPDSKFKTPNLDRLAKEGITLTDGHSPDTVCPPSRYGLLTGRYCWRTTLKRGVFGAEKPFATTRQFGPTSLTP
;
A
#
# COMPACT_ATOMS: atom_id res chain seq x y z
N MET A 1 2.03 33.16 49.52
CA MET A 1 1.39 32.07 48.74
C MET A 1 0.14 32.67 48.09
N LYS A 2 -0.15 32.72 46.79
CA LYS A 2 0.29 32.06 45.56
C LYS A 2 -0.22 32.96 44.40
N LEU A 3 0.66 33.63 43.64
CA LEU A 3 0.25 34.31 42.39
C LEU A 3 1.03 33.82 41.16
N LYS A 4 2.13 33.07 41.38
CA LYS A 4 2.97 32.51 40.32
C LYS A 4 2.28 31.36 39.55
N SER A 5 1.31 30.68 40.16
CA SER A 5 0.66 29.49 39.60
C SER A 5 -0.38 29.79 38.51
N PHE A 6 -0.97 31.00 38.51
CA PHE A 6 -2.00 31.37 37.53
C PHE A 6 -1.40 31.67 36.16
N HIS A 7 -0.20 32.27 36.14
CA HIS A 7 0.55 32.56 34.92
C HIS A 7 1.04 31.27 34.25
N THR A 8 1.46 30.27 35.04
CA THR A 8 1.88 28.96 34.52
C THR A 8 0.70 28.20 33.91
N PHE A 9 -0.49 28.31 34.51
CA PHE A 9 -1.70 27.68 33.97
C PHE A 9 -2.17 28.35 32.66
N TYR A 10 -2.07 29.68 32.59
CA TYR A 10 -2.39 30.45 31.38
C TYR A 10 -1.44 30.14 30.21
N LEU A 11 -0.13 30.00 30.49
CA LEU A 11 0.87 29.58 29.49
C LEU A 11 0.64 28.15 28.98
N LEU A 12 0.20 27.24 29.85
CA LEU A 12 -0.11 25.85 29.49
C LEU A 12 -1.32 25.77 28.53
N ILE A 13 -2.34 26.61 28.74
CA ILE A 13 -3.55 26.62 27.88
C ILE A 13 -3.24 27.19 26.48
N ILE A 14 -2.37 28.20 26.37
CA ILE A 14 -1.99 28.79 25.06
C ILE A 14 -1.24 27.77 24.18
N SER A 15 -0.42 26.89 24.76
CA SER A 15 0.30 25.84 24.03
C SER A 15 -0.62 24.85 23.32
N SER A 16 -1.85 24.64 23.83
CA SER A 16 -2.80 23.64 23.34
C SER A 16 -3.59 24.08 22.11
N LEU A 17 -3.57 25.38 21.78
CA LEU A 17 -4.42 26.00 20.77
C LEU A 17 -3.81 26.04 19.35
N SER A 18 -2.56 25.58 19.17
CA SER A 18 -1.82 25.75 17.91
C SER A 18 -1.73 24.53 16.98
N PHE A 19 -2.55 23.49 17.16
CA PHE A 19 -2.50 22.32 16.27
C PHE A 19 -3.54 22.37 15.15
N GLY A 20 -3.41 23.36 14.26
CA GLY A 20 -4.05 23.35 12.95
C GLY A 20 -3.13 22.67 11.95
N ALA A 21 -3.10 21.33 11.93
CA ALA A 21 -2.25 20.61 10.98
C ALA A 21 -2.66 20.94 9.53
N THR A 22 -1.75 21.56 8.78
CA THR A 22 -1.91 21.74 7.34
C THR A 22 -2.13 20.38 6.69
N LYS A 23 -3.21 20.23 5.90
CA LYS A 23 -3.49 18.97 5.20
C LYS A 23 -2.34 18.68 4.23
N PRO A 24 -1.61 17.56 4.38
CA PRO A 24 -0.53 17.23 3.46
C PRO A 24 -1.11 16.85 2.09
N ASN A 25 -0.37 17.15 1.02
CA ASN A 25 -0.66 16.62 -0.30
C ASN A 25 -0.14 15.17 -0.36
N ILE A 26 -0.99 14.25 -0.81
CA ILE A 26 -0.63 12.85 -0.97
C ILE A 26 -0.44 12.56 -2.45
N ILE A 27 0.76 12.13 -2.84
CA ILE A 27 1.08 11.72 -4.20
C ILE A 27 1.34 10.22 -4.18
N LEU A 28 0.55 9.46 -4.93
CA LEU A 28 0.72 8.02 -5.11
C LEU A 28 1.41 7.76 -6.45
N ILE A 29 2.66 7.29 -6.40
CA ILE A 29 3.40 6.83 -7.58
C ILE A 29 3.29 5.30 -7.61
N HIS A 30 2.66 4.76 -8.66
CA HIS A 30 2.46 3.33 -8.83
C HIS A 30 3.02 2.90 -10.19
N THR A 31 3.95 1.95 -10.18
CA THR A 31 4.66 1.46 -11.36
C THR A 31 4.06 0.14 -11.84
N ASP A 32 4.07 -0.08 -13.16
CA ASP A 32 3.58 -1.30 -13.80
C ASP A 32 4.75 -2.27 -14.00
N ASP A 33 4.54 -3.55 -13.67
CA ASP A 33 5.50 -4.65 -13.86
C ASP A 33 6.92 -4.43 -13.28
N GLN A 34 7.09 -3.49 -12.35
CA GLN A 34 8.39 -3.25 -11.72
C GLN A 34 8.70 -4.34 -10.69
N GLY A 35 9.82 -5.03 -10.88
CA GLY A 35 10.32 -6.01 -9.95
C GLY A 35 11.05 -5.39 -8.76
N TYR A 36 11.11 -6.13 -7.65
CA TYR A 36 11.84 -5.74 -6.44
C TYR A 36 13.32 -5.41 -6.71
N GLY A 37 13.95 -6.17 -7.62
CA GLY A 37 15.36 -6.01 -8.00
C GLY A 37 15.65 -4.92 -9.04
N ASP A 38 14.64 -4.23 -9.57
CA ASP A 38 14.86 -3.15 -10.55
C ASP A 38 15.31 -1.84 -9.88
N PHE A 39 15.10 -1.73 -8.58
CA PHE A 39 15.45 -0.56 -7.78
C PHE A 39 16.94 -0.56 -7.42
N SER A 40 17.70 0.46 -7.85
CA SER A 40 19.16 0.45 -7.69
C SER A 40 19.62 0.48 -6.22
N LEU A 41 18.80 0.99 -5.30
CA LEU A 41 19.09 0.91 -3.87
C LEU A 41 18.96 -0.51 -3.29
N LEU A 42 18.03 -1.32 -3.81
CA LEU A 42 17.76 -2.68 -3.31
C LEU A 42 18.64 -3.73 -4.01
N ASN A 43 19.10 -3.43 -5.22
CA ASN A 43 19.98 -4.27 -6.01
C ASN A 43 21.13 -3.43 -6.59
N PRO A 44 22.34 -3.47 -6.01
CA PRO A 44 23.51 -2.76 -6.51
C PRO A 44 23.84 -3.09 -7.98
N ASP A 45 23.56 -4.33 -8.38
CA ASP A 45 23.79 -4.87 -9.72
C ASP A 45 22.59 -4.65 -10.66
N SER A 46 21.59 -3.86 -10.25
CA SER A 46 20.48 -3.48 -11.13
C SER A 46 21.01 -2.82 -12.40
N LYS A 47 20.48 -3.26 -13.53
CA LYS A 47 20.77 -2.69 -14.86
C LYS A 47 20.30 -1.24 -14.97
N PHE A 48 19.31 -0.85 -14.17
CA PHE A 48 18.72 0.47 -14.17
C PHE A 48 19.23 1.28 -12.99
N LYS A 49 19.51 2.57 -13.23
CA LYS A 49 19.83 3.52 -12.16
C LYS A 49 18.61 4.40 -11.90
N THR A 50 18.15 4.43 -10.66
CA THR A 50 16.93 5.13 -10.24
C THR A 50 17.22 6.24 -9.23
N PRO A 51 18.03 7.27 -9.57
CA PRO A 51 18.55 8.24 -8.60
C PRO A 51 17.45 9.02 -7.85
N ASN A 52 16.34 9.33 -8.52
CA ASN A 52 15.21 10.03 -7.90
C ASN A 52 14.46 9.15 -6.91
N LEU A 53 14.28 7.87 -7.22
CA LEU A 53 13.61 6.93 -6.32
C LEU A 53 14.54 6.56 -5.15
N ASP A 54 15.84 6.40 -5.42
CA ASP A 54 16.85 6.16 -4.38
C ASP A 54 16.90 7.32 -3.37
N ARG A 55 16.74 8.56 -3.84
CA ARG A 55 16.62 9.74 -2.97
C ARG A 55 15.37 9.65 -2.09
N LEU A 56 14.22 9.32 -2.65
CA LEU A 56 12.96 9.15 -1.89
C LEU A 56 13.08 8.05 -0.83
N ALA A 57 13.73 6.94 -1.16
CA ALA A 57 13.94 5.83 -0.24
C ALA A 57 14.89 6.19 0.92
N LYS A 58 15.92 7.02 0.67
CA LYS A 58 16.85 7.52 1.71
C LYS A 58 16.24 8.58 2.63
N GLU A 59 15.37 9.43 2.10
CA GLU A 59 14.67 10.48 2.86
C GLU A 59 13.42 9.96 3.60
N GLY A 60 12.97 8.75 3.27
CA GLY A 60 11.72 8.19 3.76
C GLY A 60 11.87 6.81 4.41
N ILE A 61 10.80 6.03 4.33
CA ILE A 61 10.74 4.65 4.82
C ILE A 61 10.65 3.72 3.62
N THR A 62 11.50 2.69 3.62
CA THR A 62 11.49 1.63 2.60
C THR A 62 10.87 0.36 3.17
N LEU A 63 9.86 -0.19 2.49
CA LEU A 63 9.23 -1.45 2.84
C LEU A 63 9.92 -2.58 2.08
N THR A 64 10.78 -3.35 2.75
CA THR A 64 11.49 -4.49 2.14
C THR A 64 10.64 -5.75 2.01
N ASP A 65 9.55 -5.81 2.77
CA ASP A 65 8.56 -6.90 2.78
C ASP A 65 7.16 -6.33 2.45
N GLY A 66 7.04 -5.77 1.25
CA GLY A 66 5.79 -5.23 0.72
C GLY A 66 5.26 -6.11 -0.40
N HIS A 67 4.03 -6.61 -0.26
CA HIS A 67 3.42 -7.54 -1.20
C HIS A 67 2.26 -6.89 -1.96
N SER A 68 2.22 -7.12 -3.28
CA SER A 68 1.03 -6.84 -4.09
C SER A 68 -0.09 -7.84 -3.73
N PRO A 69 -1.36 -7.42 -3.68
CA PRO A 69 -2.46 -8.32 -3.37
C PRO A 69 -2.72 -9.36 -4.47
N ASP A 70 -2.20 -9.14 -5.68
CA ASP A 70 -2.29 -10.06 -6.81
C ASP A 70 -1.05 -9.92 -7.72
N THR A 71 -0.72 -10.97 -8.48
CA THR A 71 0.37 -10.98 -9.47
C THR A 71 -0.01 -10.33 -10.80
N VAL A 72 -1.26 -9.89 -10.96
CA VAL A 72 -1.81 -9.35 -12.21
C VAL A 72 -2.24 -7.88 -12.02
N CYS A 73 -1.99 -7.02 -13.02
CA CYS A 73 -2.08 -5.56 -12.83
C CYS A 73 -3.49 -5.07 -12.45
N PRO A 74 -4.59 -5.48 -13.14
CA PRO A 74 -5.94 -5.04 -12.79
C PRO A 74 -6.40 -5.42 -11.36
N PRO A 75 -6.25 -6.67 -10.88
CA PRO A 75 -6.61 -7.00 -9.50
C PRO A 75 -5.68 -6.38 -8.46
N SER A 76 -4.39 -6.19 -8.78
CA SER A 76 -3.47 -5.43 -7.92
C SER A 76 -3.93 -3.98 -7.72
N ARG A 77 -4.25 -3.28 -8.81
CA ARG A 77 -4.77 -1.90 -8.78
C ARG A 77 -6.10 -1.79 -8.08
N TYR A 78 -6.99 -2.78 -8.26
CA TYR A 78 -8.25 -2.83 -7.51
C TYR A 78 -8.00 -2.88 -6.01
N GLY A 79 -7.08 -3.72 -5.55
CA GLY A 79 -6.74 -3.82 -4.13
C GLY A 79 -6.18 -2.52 -3.58
N LEU A 80 -5.29 -1.86 -4.32
CA LEU A 80 -4.71 -0.57 -3.95
C LEU A 80 -5.77 0.54 -3.84
N LEU A 81 -6.67 0.65 -4.82
CA LEU A 81 -7.66 1.74 -4.88
C LEU A 81 -8.82 1.56 -3.89
N THR A 82 -9.18 0.31 -3.58
CA THR A 82 -10.37 0.02 -2.74
C THR A 82 -10.03 -0.39 -1.32
N GLY A 83 -8.77 -0.75 -1.04
CA GLY A 83 -8.36 -1.32 0.25
C GLY A 83 -9.00 -2.69 0.53
N ARG A 84 -9.47 -3.40 -0.51
CA ARG A 84 -10.13 -4.71 -0.39
C ARG A 84 -9.33 -5.78 -1.12
N TYR A 85 -9.37 -7.00 -0.60
CA TYR A 85 -8.80 -8.14 -1.30
C TYR A 85 -9.39 -8.30 -2.71
N CYS A 86 -8.52 -8.60 -3.69
CA CYS A 86 -8.85 -8.74 -5.10
C CYS A 86 -9.99 -9.74 -5.33
N TRP A 87 -9.98 -10.88 -4.63
CA TRP A 87 -11.01 -11.91 -4.78
C TRP A 87 -12.42 -11.48 -4.36
N ARG A 88 -12.59 -10.34 -3.67
CA ARG A 88 -13.90 -9.76 -3.32
C ARG A 88 -14.51 -8.92 -4.44
N THR A 89 -13.79 -8.71 -5.55
CA THR A 89 -14.31 -8.00 -6.72
C THR A 89 -15.20 -8.88 -7.59
N THR A 90 -16.17 -8.27 -8.28
CA THR A 90 -16.97 -8.91 -9.33
C THR A 90 -16.33 -8.74 -10.72
N LEU A 91 -15.35 -7.84 -10.85
CA LEU A 91 -14.59 -7.55 -12.08
C LEU A 91 -13.40 -8.51 -12.28
N LYS A 92 -13.68 -9.81 -12.21
CA LYS A 92 -12.68 -10.89 -12.39
C LYS A 92 -12.46 -11.31 -13.84
N ARG A 93 -13.07 -10.60 -14.79
CA ARG A 93 -13.15 -11.01 -16.19
C ARG A 93 -12.14 -10.23 -17.04
N GLY A 94 -11.53 -10.90 -18.00
CA GLY A 94 -10.76 -10.26 -19.07
C GLY A 94 -9.25 -10.20 -18.87
N VAL A 95 -8.70 -10.76 -17.78
CA VAL A 95 -7.25 -10.74 -17.54
C VAL A 95 -6.72 -12.16 -17.36
N PHE A 96 -6.30 -12.78 -18.47
CA PHE A 96 -5.67 -14.12 -18.54
C PHE A 96 -6.36 -15.26 -17.76
N GLY A 97 -7.63 -15.11 -17.36
CA GLY A 97 -8.31 -16.05 -16.47
C GLY A 97 -7.68 -16.16 -15.08
N ALA A 98 -6.88 -15.15 -14.66
CA ALA A 98 -6.17 -15.12 -13.38
C ALA A 98 -7.12 -15.23 -12.18
N GLU A 99 -8.31 -14.65 -12.33
CA GLU A 99 -9.32 -14.59 -11.29
C GLU A 99 -10.49 -15.50 -11.66
N LYS A 100 -10.32 -16.82 -11.50
CA LYS A 100 -11.48 -17.71 -11.55
C LYS A 100 -12.40 -17.38 -10.36
N PRO A 101 -13.74 -17.54 -10.49
CA PRO A 101 -14.59 -17.58 -9.31
C PRO A 101 -13.99 -18.57 -8.32
N PHE A 102 -13.68 -18.11 -7.10
CA PHE A 102 -13.34 -19.03 -6.02
C PHE A 102 -14.48 -20.03 -5.97
N ALA A 103 -14.14 -21.33 -6.01
CA ALA A 103 -15.08 -22.43 -6.03
C ALA A 103 -16.28 -22.09 -5.12
N THR A 104 -17.39 -21.70 -5.74
CA THR A 104 -18.66 -21.88 -5.06
C THR A 104 -18.71 -23.37 -4.75
N THR A 105 -19.24 -23.74 -3.59
CA THR A 105 -19.31 -25.10 -3.01
C THR A 105 -19.71 -26.24 -3.97
N ARG A 106 -20.09 -25.95 -5.23
CA ARG A 106 -20.33 -26.88 -6.32
C ARG A 106 -19.11 -27.47 -7.04
N GLN A 107 -17.87 -27.03 -6.78
CA GLN A 107 -16.68 -27.70 -7.35
C GLN A 107 -16.15 -28.88 -6.50
N PHE A 108 -16.66 -29.07 -5.27
CA PHE A 108 -16.47 -30.29 -4.49
C PHE A 108 -17.67 -31.24 -4.66
N GLY A 109 -18.15 -31.41 -5.90
CA GLY A 109 -19.00 -32.56 -6.27
C GLY A 109 -18.10 -33.75 -6.57
N PRO A 110 -18.53 -35.00 -6.30
CA PRO A 110 -17.67 -36.17 -6.36
C PRO A 110 -17.03 -36.24 -7.74
N THR A 111 -15.71 -36.21 -7.76
CA THR A 111 -14.90 -36.48 -8.96
C THR A 111 -15.50 -37.71 -9.61
N SER A 112 -16.05 -37.54 -10.81
CA SER A 112 -16.46 -38.64 -11.66
C SER A 112 -15.21 -39.45 -11.98
N LEU A 113 -14.97 -40.47 -11.16
CA LEU A 113 -14.29 -41.67 -11.59
C LEU A 113 -15.02 -42.12 -12.84
N THR A 114 -14.37 -41.95 -13.98
CA THR A 114 -14.68 -42.71 -15.18
C THR A 114 -13.47 -43.57 -15.51
N PRO A 115 -13.70 -44.80 -15.98
CA PRO A 115 -12.78 -45.93 -15.89
C PRO A 115 -11.58 -45.85 -16.82
#